data_AF-A0A6B3UJ26-F1
#
_entry.id   AF-A0A6B3UJ26-F1
#
_cell.length_a   1.000
_cell.length_b   1.000
_cell.length_c   1.000
_cell.angle_alpha   90.00
_cell.angle_beta   90.00
_cell.angle_gamma   90.00
#
_symmetry.space_group_name_H-M   'P 1'
#
loop_
_entity.id
_entity.type
_entity.pdbx_description
1 polymer ?
#
loop_
_entity_poly.entity_id
_entity_poly.type
_entity_poly.pdbx_seq_one_letter_code
_entity_poly.pdbx_strand_id
1 'polypeptide(L)'
;MKPWAAAVLAFQLAACNAAVPAKLPAGDTEIGAVARDCSAPRYCGKVGFVDCGADWDGPAYYFEKDTGKILGRCGGYCMGPVGPDGADPARDCATSCPPPAWKCSR
;
A
#
# COMPACT_ATOMS: atom_id res chain seq x y z
N MET A 1 -33.30 -43.69 9.62
CA MET A 1 -32.67 -43.20 8.36
C MET A 1 -33.08 -41.76 8.09
N LYS A 2 -32.25 -40.76 8.45
CA LYS A 2 -32.05 -39.50 7.70
C LYS A 2 -30.93 -38.69 8.36
N PRO A 3 -29.82 -38.39 7.66
CA PRO A 3 -28.70 -37.67 8.23
C PRO A 3 -28.82 -36.15 8.01
N TRP A 4 -28.41 -35.41 9.04
CA TRP A 4 -27.49 -34.28 8.97
C TRP A 4 -27.98 -32.96 8.34
N ALA A 5 -27.93 -31.91 9.16
CA ALA A 5 -27.49 -30.59 8.72
C ALA A 5 -26.62 -29.99 9.84
N ALA A 6 -25.34 -30.36 9.85
CA ALA A 6 -24.34 -29.61 10.59
C ALA A 6 -24.12 -28.30 9.82
N ALA A 7 -24.61 -27.19 10.36
CA ALA A 7 -24.25 -25.86 9.89
C ALA A 7 -22.76 -25.64 10.22
N VAL A 8 -21.90 -25.88 9.25
CA VAL A 8 -20.50 -25.49 9.31
C VAL A 8 -20.48 -23.97 9.21
N LEU A 9 -20.40 -23.28 10.35
CA LEU A 9 -19.89 -21.91 10.39
C LEU A 9 -18.44 -21.98 9.93
N ALA A 10 -18.21 -21.78 8.63
CA ALA A 10 -16.90 -21.45 8.12
C ALA A 10 -16.56 -20.01 8.55
N PHE A 11 -16.09 -19.85 9.78
CA PHE A 11 -15.35 -18.65 10.17
C PHE A 11 -14.12 -18.59 9.26
N GLN A 12 -14.10 -17.62 8.37
CA GLN A 12 -13.09 -17.44 7.34
C GLN A 12 -11.70 -17.30 7.97
N LEU A 13 -10.90 -18.36 7.88
CA LEU A 13 -9.50 -18.42 8.33
C LEU A 13 -8.52 -17.80 7.32
N ALA A 14 -8.86 -16.66 6.73
CA ALA A 14 -8.02 -16.01 5.72
C ALA A 14 -7.91 -14.50 5.96
N ALA A 15 -7.13 -14.07 6.95
CA ALA A 15 -6.88 -12.63 7.12
C ALA A 15 -5.57 -12.25 7.83
N CYS A 16 -4.57 -13.12 7.96
CA CYS A 16 -3.36 -12.71 8.66
C CYS A 16 -2.38 -11.88 7.83
N ASN A 17 -2.38 -11.95 6.48
CA ASN A 17 -1.36 -11.26 5.66
C ASN A 17 -1.79 -10.83 4.24
N ALA A 18 -3.09 -10.83 3.91
CA ALA A 18 -3.56 -10.46 2.57
C ALA A 18 -4.00 -9.00 2.50
N ALA A 19 -3.48 -8.24 1.55
CA ALA A 19 -3.96 -6.90 1.27
C ALA A 19 -5.32 -6.97 0.56
N VAL A 20 -6.30 -6.18 1.01
CA VAL A 20 -7.67 -6.19 0.47
C VAL A 20 -7.92 -5.01 -0.46
N PRO A 21 -8.76 -5.14 -1.51
CA PRO A 21 -9.14 -4.02 -2.37
C PRO A 21 -9.69 -2.83 -1.57
N ALA A 22 -9.38 -1.62 -2.02
CA ALA A 22 -9.69 -0.40 -1.32
C ALA A 22 -10.22 0.71 -2.24
N LYS A 23 -10.76 1.76 -1.61
CA LYS A 23 -10.97 3.06 -2.25
C LYS A 23 -9.85 4.00 -1.85
N LEU A 24 -9.33 4.77 -2.81
CA LEU A 24 -8.32 5.79 -2.56
C LEU A 24 -8.92 6.91 -1.68
N PRO A 25 -8.13 7.49 -0.75
CA PRO A 25 -8.50 8.71 -0.05
C PRO A 25 -8.84 9.86 -1.01
N ALA A 26 -9.56 10.86 -0.49
CA ALA A 26 -10.02 12.01 -1.28
C ALA A 26 -8.85 12.81 -1.88
N GLY A 27 -9.11 13.49 -2.99
CA GLY A 27 -8.09 14.16 -3.81
C GLY A 27 -7.37 15.33 -3.13
N ASP A 28 -7.88 15.80 -1.99
CA ASP A 28 -7.29 16.82 -1.12
C ASP A 28 -6.25 16.25 -0.13
N THR A 29 -6.14 14.93 -0.02
CA THR A 29 -5.08 14.25 0.75
C THR A 29 -3.80 14.10 -0.06
N GLU A 30 -2.67 13.90 0.61
CA GLU A 30 -1.37 13.70 -0.07
C GLU A 30 -1.44 12.59 -1.13
N ILE A 31 -1.97 11.42 -0.75
CA ILE A 31 -2.09 10.30 -1.69
C ILE A 31 -3.16 10.54 -2.76
N GLY A 32 -4.29 11.14 -2.42
CA GLY A 32 -5.37 11.39 -3.37
C GLY A 32 -4.97 12.41 -4.45
N ALA A 33 -4.03 13.30 -4.14
CA ALA A 33 -3.50 14.27 -5.10
C ALA A 33 -2.56 13.62 -6.13
N VAL A 34 -1.81 12.58 -5.76
CA VAL A 34 -0.75 12.01 -6.61
C VAL A 34 -1.08 10.65 -7.24
N ALA A 35 -2.03 9.91 -6.67
CA ALA A 35 -2.27 8.50 -7.07
C ALA A 35 -3.55 8.28 -7.91
N ARG A 36 -4.04 9.33 -8.58
CA ARG A 36 -5.32 9.26 -9.32
C ARG A 36 -5.29 8.31 -10.52
N ASP A 37 -4.14 8.21 -11.19
CA ASP A 37 -3.94 7.42 -12.40
C ASP A 37 -3.13 6.13 -12.14
N CYS A 38 -3.05 5.72 -10.88
CA CYS A 38 -2.30 4.53 -10.47
C CYS A 38 -3.19 3.28 -10.41
N SER A 39 -2.62 2.15 -9.97
CA SER A 39 -3.36 0.92 -9.73
C SER A 39 -4.53 1.12 -8.76
N ALA A 40 -5.46 0.17 -8.72
CA ALA A 40 -6.43 0.12 -7.63
C ALA A 40 -5.69 -0.01 -6.28
N PRO A 41 -6.03 0.77 -5.25
CA PRO A 41 -5.35 0.70 -3.97
C PRO A 41 -5.72 -0.56 -3.20
N ARG A 42 -4.81 -0.99 -2.32
CA ARG A 42 -5.02 -2.11 -1.40
C ARG A 42 -4.70 -1.71 0.04
N TYR A 43 -5.46 -2.23 1.00
CA TYR A 43 -5.20 -2.00 2.43
C TYR A 43 -4.63 -3.23 3.13
N CYS A 44 -3.64 -2.99 3.98
CA CYS A 44 -3.10 -3.92 4.96
C CYS A 44 -3.20 -3.27 6.35
N GLY A 45 -4.21 -3.65 7.13
CA GLY A 45 -4.51 -2.98 8.40
C GLY A 45 -4.81 -1.48 8.20
N LYS A 46 -3.96 -0.62 8.77
CA LYS A 46 -4.07 0.85 8.66
C LYS A 46 -3.24 1.46 7.53
N VAL A 47 -2.53 0.64 6.76
CA VAL A 47 -1.64 1.11 5.68
C VAL A 47 -2.26 0.77 4.34
N GLY A 48 -2.34 1.76 3.46
CA GLY A 48 -2.64 1.60 2.04
C GLY A 48 -1.39 1.46 1.20
N PHE A 49 -1.54 0.75 0.09
CA PHE A 49 -0.56 0.61 -0.96
C PHE A 49 -1.22 0.92 -2.30
N VAL A 50 -0.51 1.66 -3.14
CA VAL A 50 -0.86 1.87 -4.53
C VAL A 50 0.40 1.86 -5.39
N ASP A 51 0.32 1.18 -6.52
CA ASP A 51 1.41 1.06 -7.48
C ASP A 51 1.16 2.00 -8.65
N CYS A 52 2.08 2.92 -8.91
CA CYS A 52 2.03 3.87 -10.01
C CYS A 52 3.05 3.52 -11.11
N GLY A 53 3.35 2.22 -11.28
CA GLY A 53 4.22 1.71 -12.32
C GLY A 53 5.62 1.34 -11.85
N ALA A 54 5.76 0.80 -10.64
CA ALA A 54 7.06 0.43 -10.05
C ALA A 54 7.88 -0.54 -10.90
N ASP A 55 7.24 -1.35 -11.76
CA ASP A 55 7.92 -2.24 -12.71
C ASP A 55 8.57 -1.49 -13.91
N TRP A 56 8.24 -0.22 -14.12
CA TRP A 56 8.69 0.62 -15.23
C TRP A 56 9.34 1.93 -14.76
N ASP A 57 9.94 1.91 -13.57
CA ASP A 57 10.54 3.07 -12.89
C ASP A 57 9.53 4.12 -12.38
N GLY A 58 8.25 3.79 -12.33
CA GLY A 58 7.24 4.57 -11.61
C GLY A 58 7.36 4.45 -10.09
N PRO A 59 6.76 5.36 -9.32
CA PRO A 59 6.72 5.24 -7.87
C PRO A 59 5.69 4.17 -7.43
N ALA A 60 5.89 3.64 -6.23
CA ALA A 60 4.85 3.00 -5.45
C ALA A 60 4.69 3.75 -4.12
N TYR A 61 3.46 3.92 -3.66
CA TYR A 61 3.18 4.70 -2.46
C TYR A 61 2.58 3.82 -1.37
N TYR A 62 3.08 4.02 -0.16
CA TYR A 62 2.44 3.56 1.06
C TYR A 62 1.86 4.75 1.80
N PHE A 63 0.65 4.62 2.34
CA PHE A 63 -0.05 5.74 2.96
C PHE A 63 -0.89 5.30 4.15
N GLU A 64 -1.21 6.22 5.05
CA GLU A 64 -2.14 5.97 6.15
C GLU A 64 -3.58 6.00 5.62
N LYS A 65 -4.34 4.95 5.93
CA LYS A 65 -5.70 4.76 5.42
C LYS A 65 -6.65 5.91 5.75
N ASP A 66 -6.58 6.43 6.98
CA ASP A 66 -7.58 7.35 7.51
C ASP A 66 -7.31 8.81 7.10
N THR A 67 -6.03 9.18 6.97
CA THR A 67 -5.62 10.57 6.66
C THR A 67 -5.17 10.76 5.21
N GLY A 68 -4.81 9.67 4.51
CA GLY A 68 -4.19 9.73 3.20
C GLY A 68 -2.75 10.27 3.21
N LYS A 69 -2.13 10.43 4.38
CA LYS A 69 -0.74 10.85 4.53
C LYS A 69 0.21 9.79 3.97
N ILE A 70 1.19 10.20 3.17
CA ILE A 70 2.20 9.29 2.62
C ILE A 70 3.16 8.88 3.74
N LEU A 71 3.36 7.57 3.86
CA LEU A 71 4.28 6.93 4.80
C LEU A 71 5.60 6.53 4.14
N GLY A 72 5.58 6.28 2.83
CA GLY A 72 6.78 5.92 2.08
C GLY A 72 6.56 6.01 0.57
N ARG A 73 7.63 6.38 -0.14
CA ARG A 73 7.71 6.40 -1.61
C ARG A 73 8.76 5.40 -2.04
N CYS A 74 8.35 4.42 -2.84
CA CYS A 74 9.15 3.27 -3.23
C CYS A 74 9.15 3.12 -4.76
N GLY A 75 9.76 2.03 -5.27
CA GLY A 75 9.85 1.80 -6.72
C GLY A 75 10.90 2.70 -7.37
N GLY A 76 10.62 3.20 -8.57
CA GLY A 76 11.57 4.03 -9.32
C GLY A 76 11.89 5.39 -8.68
N TYR A 77 11.06 5.86 -7.74
CA TYR A 77 11.43 7.01 -6.90
C TYR A 77 12.80 6.82 -6.24
N CYS A 78 13.10 5.61 -5.78
CA CYS A 78 14.35 5.28 -5.09
C CYS A 78 15.59 5.38 -5.98
N MET A 79 15.40 5.45 -7.31
CA MET A 79 16.46 5.57 -8.30
C MET A 79 16.64 7.01 -8.80
N GLY A 80 15.89 7.95 -8.22
CA GLY A 80 16.01 9.37 -8.54
C GLY A 80 17.33 9.99 -8.07
N PRO A 81 17.76 11.10 -8.69
CA PRO A 81 18.96 11.82 -8.27
C PRO A 81 18.76 12.50 -6.91
N VAL A 82 19.87 12.78 -6.22
CA VAL A 82 19.87 13.61 -5.02
C VAL A 82 19.40 15.03 -5.39
N GLY A 83 18.42 15.53 -4.64
CA GLY A 83 17.85 16.86 -4.84
C GLY A 83 18.83 17.99 -4.48
N PRO A 84 18.58 19.22 -4.97
CA PRO A 84 19.41 20.39 -4.67
C PRO A 84 19.40 20.79 -3.18
N ASP A 85 18.43 20.28 -2.42
CA ASP A 85 18.29 20.41 -0.96
C ASP A 85 18.99 19.29 -0.18
N GLY A 86 19.66 18.35 -0.87
CA GLY A 86 20.34 17.21 -0.28
C GLY A 86 19.41 16.03 0.07
N ALA A 87 18.15 16.05 -0.36
CA ALA A 87 17.27 14.89 -0.26
C ALA A 87 17.77 13.75 -1.16
N ASP A 88 17.99 12.56 -0.59
CA ASP A 88 18.54 11.39 -1.29
C ASP A 88 17.48 10.28 -1.35
N PRO A 89 16.83 10.07 -2.50
CA PRO A 89 15.77 9.07 -2.63
C PRO A 89 16.23 7.65 -2.32
N ALA A 90 17.48 7.29 -2.63
CA ALA A 90 18.00 5.96 -2.36
C ALA A 90 18.13 5.74 -0.84
N ARG A 91 18.66 6.74 -0.11
CA ARG A 91 18.76 6.71 1.35
C ARG A 91 17.38 6.69 2.01
N ASP A 92 16.45 7.51 1.52
CA ASP A 92 15.09 7.59 2.05
C ASP A 92 14.37 6.25 1.89
N CYS A 93 14.50 5.63 0.72
CA CYS A 93 13.91 4.31 0.46
C CYS A 93 14.50 3.19 1.30
N ALA A 94 15.81 3.20 1.58
CA ALA A 94 16.47 2.16 2.37
C ALA A 94 15.85 1.99 3.77
N THR A 95 15.18 3.02 4.29
CA THR A 95 14.55 3.00 5.61
C THR A 95 13.01 3.01 5.57
N SER A 96 12.41 3.29 4.41
CA SER A 96 10.95 3.50 4.28
C SER A 96 10.25 2.50 3.35
N CYS A 97 10.97 1.58 2.69
CA CYS A 97 10.42 0.70 1.65
C CYS A 97 10.64 -0.81 1.87
N PRO A 98 9.58 -1.62 2.05
CA PRO A 98 8.24 -1.19 2.46
C PRO A 98 8.29 -0.65 3.90
N PRO A 99 7.37 0.23 4.31
CA PRO A 99 7.36 0.75 5.67
C PRO A 99 7.13 -0.40 6.66
N PRO A 100 7.73 -0.38 7.86
CA PRO A 100 7.57 -1.45 8.84
C PRO A 100 6.11 -1.75 9.21
N ALA A 101 5.22 -0.79 9.06
CA ALA A 101 3.78 -0.95 9.30
C ALA A 101 3.06 -1.79 8.22
N TRP A 102 3.65 -1.96 7.04
CA TRP A 102 3.14 -2.86 6.00
C TRP A 102 3.58 -4.30 6.29
N LYS A 103 2.63 -5.16 6.65
CA LYS A 103 2.89 -6.57 7.00
C LYS A 103 2.37 -7.58 5.98
N CYS A 104 1.64 -7.13 4.98
CA CYS A 104 1.04 -8.00 3.98
C CYS A 104 2.03 -8.34 2.85
N SER A 105 1.84 -9.48 2.20
CA SER A 105 2.52 -9.74 0.94
C SER A 105 2.09 -8.68 -0.09
N ARG A 106 3.06 -8.13 -0.83
CA ARG A 106 2.78 -7.29 -1.99
C ARG A 106 2.08 -8.11 -3.07
#